data_AF-A0AAW6Y3H9-F1
#
_entry.id   AF-A0AAW6Y3H9-F1
#
_cell.length_a   1.000
_cell.length_b   1.000
_cell.length_c   1.000
_cell.angle_alpha   90.00
_cell.angle_beta   90.00
_cell.angle_gamma   90.00
#
_symmetry.space_group_name_H-M   'P 1'
#
loop_
_entity.id
_entity.type
_entity.pdbx_description
1 polymer ?
#
loop_
_entity_poly.entity_id
_entity_poly.type
_entity_poly.pdbx_seq_one_letter_code
_entity_poly.pdbx_strand_id
1 'polypeptide(L)'
;VGIGGGGVNAVNRMIEAGLAGVEFIAINTDLQSLLTSDADVKLDIGREETRGLGAGADPSVGQKSAEDHTEDIRDALEGADMVFV
;
A
#
# COMPACT_ATOMS: atom_id res chain seq x y z
N VAL A 1 2.25 -7.30 -1.75
CA VAL A 1 1.61 -5.96 -1.70
C VAL A 1 0.80 -5.87 -0.43
N GLY A 2 1.17 -5.01 0.51
CA GLY A 2 0.41 -4.78 1.74
C GLY A 2 -0.56 -3.62 1.54
N ILE A 3 -1.87 -3.89 1.62
CA ILE A 3 -2.91 -2.86 1.48
C ILE A 3 -3.48 -2.46 2.84
N GLY A 4 -3.53 -1.15 3.10
CA GLY A 4 -4.04 -0.57 4.34
C GLY A 4 -3.15 -0.89 5.56
N GLY A 5 -3.54 -0.39 6.74
CA GLY A 5 -2.68 -0.51 7.94
C GLY A 5 -2.33 -1.96 8.32
N GLY A 6 -3.28 -2.89 8.18
CA GLY A 6 -3.06 -4.31 8.44
C GLY A 6 -2.07 -4.95 7.46
N GLY A 7 -2.24 -4.69 6.16
CA GLY A 7 -1.35 -5.20 5.12
C GLY A 7 0.06 -4.60 5.22
N VAL A 8 0.18 -3.30 5.49
CA VAL A 8 1.46 -2.62 5.73
C VAL A 8 2.19 -3.24 6.92
N ASN A 9 1.48 -3.51 8.03
CA ASN A 9 2.07 -4.20 9.18
C ASN A 9 2.54 -5.62 8.85
N ALA A 10 1.79 -6.36 8.02
CA ALA A 10 2.18 -7.69 7.59
C ALA A 10 3.45 -7.66 6.72
N VAL A 11 3.54 -6.69 5.81
CA VAL A 11 4.75 -6.44 5.00
C VAL A 11 5.96 -6.14 5.88
N ASN A 12 5.84 -5.21 6.83
CA ASN A 12 6.94 -4.91 7.75
C ASN A 12 7.41 -6.16 8.51
N ARG A 13 6.49 -7.01 9.00
CA ARG A 13 6.88 -8.27 9.66
C ARG A 13 7.60 -9.25 8.74
N MET A 14 7.22 -9.33 7.47
CA MET A 14 7.92 -10.18 6.49
C MET A 14 9.33 -9.67 6.24
N ILE A 15 9.52 -8.35 6.17
CA ILE A 15 10.83 -7.70 6.05
C ILE A 15 11.68 -7.97 7.30
N GLU A 16 11.13 -7.74 8.50
CA GLU A 16 11.80 -8.01 9.77
C GLU A 16 12.20 -9.48 9.92
N ALA A 17 11.38 -10.41 9.41
CA ALA A 17 11.67 -11.84 9.38
C ALA A 17 12.76 -12.23 8.36
N GLY A 18 13.25 -11.28 7.55
CA GLY A 18 14.29 -11.48 6.56
C GLY A 18 13.81 -12.23 5.32
N LEU A 19 12.52 -12.14 4.96
CA LEU A 19 12.03 -12.72 3.73
C LEU A 19 12.71 -12.04 2.54
N ALA A 20 13.37 -12.84 1.71
CA ALA A 20 14.18 -12.39 0.59
C ALA A 20 13.65 -12.94 -0.74
N GLY A 21 14.07 -12.31 -1.85
CA GLY A 21 13.68 -12.72 -3.21
C GLY A 21 12.28 -12.26 -3.61
N VAL A 22 11.71 -11.28 -2.89
CA VAL A 22 10.43 -10.64 -3.20
C VAL A 22 10.59 -9.13 -3.08
N GLU A 23 9.77 -8.39 -3.81
CA GLU A 23 9.66 -6.94 -3.68
C GLU A 23 8.48 -6.59 -2.78
N PHE A 24 8.70 -5.68 -1.83
CA PHE A 24 7.66 -5.24 -0.92
C PHE A 24 7.06 -3.91 -1.36
N ILE A 25 5.74 -3.92 -1.58
CA ILE A 25 4.96 -2.74 -1.94
C ILE A 25 3.94 -2.50 -0.84
N ALA A 26 3.91 -1.29 -0.29
CA ALA A 26 2.94 -0.82 0.69
C ALA A 26 2.01 0.22 0.06
N ILE A 27 0.69 0.00 0.15
CA ILE A 27 -0.33 0.90 -0.40
C ILE A 27 -1.28 1.30 0.72
N ASN A 28 -1.45 2.60 0.98
CA ASN A 28 -2.36 3.06 2.02
C ASN A 28 -2.89 4.47 1.76
N THR A 29 -4.08 4.74 2.28
CA THR A 29 -4.67 6.09 2.38
C THR A 29 -4.15 6.88 3.60
N ASP A 30 -3.57 6.18 4.57
CA ASP A 30 -2.98 6.79 5.77
C ASP A 30 -1.48 7.01 5.56
N LEU A 31 -1.09 8.28 5.43
CA LEU A 31 0.30 8.67 5.21
C LEU A 31 1.18 8.33 6.41
N GLN A 32 0.65 8.42 7.64
CA GLN A 32 1.44 8.11 8.84
C GLN A 32 1.84 6.64 8.85
N SER A 33 0.93 5.75 8.44
CA SER A 33 1.23 4.31 8.31
C SER A 33 2.29 4.04 7.25
N LEU A 34 2.29 4.76 6.12
CA LEU A 34 3.30 4.59 5.07
C LEU A 34 4.68 5.11 5.48
N LEU A 35 4.74 6.22 6.23
CA LEU A 35 5.99 6.75 6.75
C LEU A 35 6.73 5.76 7.66
N THR A 36 5.99 4.86 8.32
CA THR A 36 6.53 3.79 9.17
C THR A 36 6.76 2.46 8.42
N SER A 37 6.49 2.38 7.12
CA SER A 37 6.70 1.15 6.36
C SER A 37 8.15 1.03 5.89
N ASP A 38 8.71 -0.17 5.97
CA ASP A 38 10.04 -0.52 5.46
C ASP A 38 9.99 -1.07 4.02
N ALA A 39 8.82 -1.07 3.38
CA ALA A 39 8.63 -1.53 2.02
C ALA A 39 9.49 -0.75 1.00
N ASP A 40 9.92 -1.44 -0.05
CA ASP A 40 10.71 -0.88 -1.15
C ASP A 40 9.94 0.22 -1.90
N VAL A 41 8.66 -0.04 -2.14
CA VAL A 41 7.72 0.89 -2.80
C VAL A 41 6.61 1.26 -1.82
N LYS A 42 6.30 2.56 -1.75
CA LYS A 42 5.25 3.11 -0.88
C LYS A 42 4.35 4.00 -1.72
N LEU A 43 3.10 3.60 -1.89
CA LEU A 43 2.09 4.35 -2.62
C LEU A 43 1.08 4.94 -1.64
N ASP A 44 1.08 6.27 -1.52
CA ASP A 44 -0.04 6.98 -0.91
C ASP A 44 -1.15 7.17 -1.93
N ILE A 45 -2.36 6.70 -1.59
CA ILE A 45 -3.54 6.82 -2.45
C ILE A 45 -4.63 7.64 -1.77
N GLY A 46 -5.48 8.30 -2.55
CA GLY A 46 -6.64 9.02 -2.03
C GLY A 46 -6.28 10.22 -1.16
N ARG A 47 -5.13 10.86 -1.43
CA ARG A 47 -4.67 12.02 -0.66
C ARG A 47 -5.63 13.21 -0.76
N GLU A 48 -6.29 13.38 -1.91
CA GLU A 48 -7.25 14.47 -2.12
C GLU A 48 -8.51 14.28 -1.25
N GLU A 49 -8.99 13.04 -1.14
CA GLU A 49 -10.17 12.66 -0.37
C GLU A 49 -9.89 12.60 1.14
N THR A 50 -8.78 11.97 1.52
CA THR A 50 -8.50 11.60 2.92
C THR A 50 -7.60 12.60 3.63
N ARG A 51 -6.93 13.49 2.87
CA ARG A 51 -5.87 14.38 3.37
C ARG A 51 -4.73 13.61 4.07
N GLY A 52 -4.54 12.34 3.69
CA GLY A 52 -3.56 11.44 4.29
C GLY A 52 -3.93 10.91 5.68
N LEU A 53 -5.20 11.05 6.10
CA LEU A 53 -5.70 10.58 7.41
C LEU A 53 -6.36 9.20 7.35
N GLY A 54 -6.35 8.56 6.19
CA GLY A 54 -6.96 7.25 5.98
C GLY A 54 -8.43 7.28 5.58
N ALA A 55 -8.94 6.13 5.14
CA ALA A 55 -10.32 5.94 4.69
C ALA A 55 -11.39 5.96 5.80
N GLY A 56 -11.02 6.09 7.08
CA GLY A 56 -11.97 6.18 8.19
C GLY A 56 -12.85 4.93 8.38
N ALA A 57 -12.34 3.75 8.04
CA ALA A 57 -13.08 2.47 8.00
C ALA A 57 -14.25 2.43 7.00
N ASP A 58 -14.34 3.41 6.09
CA ASP A 58 -15.29 3.40 4.98
C ASP A 58 -14.67 2.72 3.74
N PRO A 59 -15.17 1.54 3.32
CA PRO A 59 -14.65 0.84 2.16
C PRO A 59 -14.81 1.63 0.86
N SER A 60 -15.82 2.49 0.74
CA SER A 60 -16.08 3.26 -0.48
C SER A 60 -14.99 4.30 -0.72
N VAL A 61 -14.45 4.89 0.35
CA VAL A 61 -13.31 5.82 0.28
C VAL A 61 -12.07 5.08 -0.20
N GLY A 62 -11.79 3.90 0.35
CA GLY A 62 -10.66 3.06 -0.07
C GLY A 62 -10.76 2.61 -1.53
N GLN A 63 -11.95 2.17 -1.96
CA GLN A 63 -12.23 1.79 -3.34
C GLN A 63 -11.96 2.95 -4.29
N LYS A 64 -12.58 4.11 -4.05
CA LYS A 64 -12.40 5.29 -4.90
C LYS A 64 -10.93 5.72 -4.95
N SER A 65 -10.25 5.70 -3.80
CA SER A 65 -8.81 6.03 -3.71
C SER A 65 -7.97 5.12 -4.61
N ALA A 66 -8.27 3.82 -4.66
CA ALA A 66 -7.57 2.87 -5.51
C ALA A 66 -7.91 3.07 -7.00
N GLU A 67 -9.18 3.33 -7.32
CA GLU A 67 -9.63 3.60 -8.70
C GLU A 67 -8.94 4.85 -9.27
N ASP A 68 -8.89 5.94 -8.50
CA ASP A 68 -8.26 7.20 -8.90
C ASP A 68 -6.73 7.08 -9.09
N HIS A 69 -6.10 6.05 -8.50
CA HIS A 69 -4.65 5.80 -8.56
C HIS A 69 -4.31 4.50 -9.32
N THR A 70 -5.20 4.06 -10.23
CA THR A 70 -5.03 2.80 -10.96
C THR A 70 -3.73 2.74 -11.74
N GLU A 71 -3.31 3.84 -12.39
CA GLU A 71 -2.06 3.86 -13.16
C GLU A 71 -0.83 3.74 -12.24
N ASP A 72 -0.80 4.43 -11.10
CA ASP A 72 0.31 4.32 -10.14
C ASP A 72 0.43 2.90 -9.59
N ILE A 73 -0.71 2.26 -9.28
CA ILE A 73 -0.74 0.86 -8.83
C ILE A 73 -0.27 -0.07 -9.94
N ARG A 74 -0.69 0.17 -11.19
CA ARG A 74 -0.28 -0.66 -12.33
C ARG A 74 1.23 -0.57 -12.55
N ASP A 75 1.78 0.64 -12.54
CA ASP A 75 3.19 0.88 -12.79
C ASP A 75 4.06 0.30 -11.66
N ALA A 76 3.59 0.34 -10.40
CA ALA A 76 4.27 -0.33 -9.28
C ALA A 76 4.24 -1.88 -9.36
N LEU A 77 3.32 -2.46 -10.14
CA LEU A 77 3.22 -3.90 -10.35
C LEU A 77 3.83 -4.36 -11.68
N GLU A 78 4.38 -3.43 -12.47
CA GLU A 78 4.92 -3.76 -13.78
C GLU A 78 6.09 -4.74 -13.67
N GLY A 79 6.06 -5.80 -14.48
CA GLY A 79 7.09 -6.84 -14.47
C GLY A 79 6.90 -7.94 -13.41
N ALA A 80 5.88 -7.87 -12.57
CA ALA A 80 5.59 -8.94 -11.61
C ALA A 80 4.94 -10.16 -12.30
N ASP A 81 5.58 -11.33 -12.20
CA ASP A 81 5.00 -12.60 -12.63
C ASP A 81 3.89 -13.11 -11.68
N MET A 82 3.99 -12.76 -10.40
CA MET A 82 3.05 -13.16 -9.35
C MET A 82 2.94 -12.07 -8.28
N VAL A 83 1.70 -11.76 -7.88
CA VAL A 83 1.39 -10.74 -6.87
C VAL A 83 0.60 -11.37 -5.73
N PHE A 84 1.06 -11.16 -4.50
CA PHE A 84 0.31 -11.45 -3.28
C PHE A 84 -0.27 -10.16 -2.71
N VAL A 85 -1.56 -10.17 -2.39
CA VAL A 85 -2.31 -9.02 -1.84
C VAL A 85 -2.79 -9.34 -0.44
#